data_AF-A0A4Q3RMT8-F1
#
_entry.id   AF-A0A4Q3RMT8-F1
#
_cell.length_a   1.000
_cell.length_b   1.000
_cell.length_c   1.000
_cell.angle_alpha   90.00
_cell.angle_beta   90.00
_cell.angle_gamma   90.00
#
_symmetry.space_group_name_H-M   'P 1'
#
loop_
_entity.id
_entity.type
_entity.pdbx_description
1 polymer ?
#
loop_
_entity_poly.entity_id
_entity_poly.type
_entity_poly.pdbx_seq_one_letter_code
_entity_poly.pdbx_strand_id
1 'polypeptide(L)'
;EELTRMKLRRNQSGISPSTYYHELADNGRSYALIGNPNLGEVRGMLLSVENSTKNPVSAEIWFNELRFSNMDEKGGWAAVGRVDLKLADLGSITVAGTAKSKGFGTLEQRVNERSREDIRTFDFAANIDAGKLLPKKLGIQIPVYAGFSRISSTPEYDPYDLDIKLDDKLDAAGDKQVKDSIRNDAQDITTIKTLNFTNVKKLKTDGKRPKIWSLTNLDFSYSYIHTQQHNPLIENYEMRRTRGVVAYNYAPQPKYLEPFKGLKSKSKWLALVRDFNFNYVPSQLSFRADVFRQFGATRPRNVGGGPYKIPETYDKYFTFDRYYILQWNLTRSLSIDFTATNNARIDEPYGRIDTDVKKDSVRSNFLKGGRNTQYAQQLIATYNVPMQKIPFLDWTTLRGTYTTQYNWLAASLLAKSLGNTLYS
;
A
#
# COMPACT_ATOMS: atom_id res chain seq x y z
N GLU A 1 29.33 -2.06 -30.82
CA GLU A 1 30.30 -1.17 -30.15
C GLU A 1 30.74 0.02 -31.01
N GLU A 2 31.30 -0.18 -32.22
CA GLU A 2 31.73 0.95 -33.08
C GLU A 2 30.60 1.93 -33.41
N LEU A 3 29.41 1.44 -33.79
CA LEU A 3 28.23 2.28 -34.03
C LEU A 3 27.85 3.14 -32.81
N THR A 4 27.95 2.58 -31.61
CA THR A 4 27.66 3.28 -30.35
C THR A 4 28.71 4.37 -30.07
N ARG A 5 30.01 4.04 -30.24
CA ARG A 5 31.11 5.01 -30.09
C ARG A 5 31.02 6.16 -31.10
N MET A 6 30.64 5.84 -32.34
CA MET A 6 30.39 6.83 -33.39
C MET A 6 29.23 7.77 -33.04
N LYS A 7 28.12 7.24 -32.49
CA LYS A 7 26.99 8.04 -31.99
C LYS A 7 27.42 8.99 -30.87
N LEU A 8 28.25 8.52 -29.93
CA LEU A 8 28.81 9.35 -28.85
C LEU A 8 29.71 10.47 -29.39
N ARG A 9 30.63 10.17 -30.32
CA ARG A 9 31.49 11.17 -30.97
C ARG A 9 30.67 12.25 -31.69
N ARG A 10 29.66 11.86 -32.47
CA ARG A 10 28.74 12.81 -33.12
C ARG A 10 28.10 13.74 -32.09
N ASN A 11 27.56 13.17 -31.00
CA ASN A 11 26.89 13.94 -29.96
C ASN A 11 27.82 14.95 -29.30
N GLN A 12 29.06 14.55 -29.01
CA GLN A 12 30.09 15.43 -28.44
C GLN A 12 30.49 16.57 -29.38
N SER A 13 30.54 16.29 -30.69
CA SER A 13 30.84 17.28 -31.72
C SER A 13 29.68 18.24 -32.02
N GLY A 14 28.53 18.10 -31.34
CA GLY A 14 27.36 18.97 -31.53
C GLY A 14 26.68 18.84 -32.90
N ILE A 15 26.99 17.80 -33.67
CA ILE A 15 26.41 17.57 -35.00
C ILE A 15 24.96 17.13 -34.84
N SER A 16 24.04 17.81 -35.53
CA SER A 16 22.61 17.51 -35.46
C SER A 16 22.30 16.05 -35.84
N PRO A 17 21.44 15.34 -35.08
CA PRO A 17 20.99 14.00 -35.44
C PRO A 17 20.33 13.91 -36.81
N SER A 18 19.77 15.00 -37.35
CA SER A 18 19.17 15.01 -38.69
C SER A 18 20.19 14.89 -39.83
N THR A 19 21.49 15.03 -39.53
CA THR A 19 22.56 15.00 -40.52
C THR A 19 23.07 13.59 -40.72
N TYR A 20 23.32 13.22 -41.98
CA TYR A 20 24.03 11.98 -42.29
C TYR A 20 25.48 12.06 -41.79
N TYR A 21 25.79 11.32 -40.74
CA TYR A 21 27.12 11.27 -40.13
C TYR A 21 27.77 9.94 -40.48
N HIS A 22 28.98 9.97 -41.05
CA HIS A 22 29.70 8.76 -41.43
C HIS A 22 31.17 8.86 -41.05
N GLU A 23 31.77 7.70 -40.76
CA GLU A 23 33.18 7.55 -40.43
C GLU A 23 33.74 6.32 -41.15
N LEU A 24 34.96 6.44 -41.68
CA LEU A 24 35.71 5.30 -42.20
C LEU A 24 36.51 4.70 -41.05
N ALA A 25 36.25 3.44 -40.72
CA ALA A 25 37.04 2.72 -39.73
C ALA A 25 38.37 2.25 -40.33
N ASP A 26 39.36 2.02 -39.47
CA ASP A 26 40.72 1.59 -39.84
C ASP A 26 40.75 0.28 -40.64
N ASN A 27 39.68 -0.53 -40.56
CA ASN A 27 39.50 -1.76 -41.31
C ASN A 27 38.89 -1.57 -42.72
N GLY A 28 38.75 -0.32 -43.19
CA GLY A 28 38.20 0.03 -44.50
C GLY A 28 36.67 -0.03 -44.58
N ARG A 29 35.96 -0.29 -43.48
CA ARG A 29 34.49 -0.26 -43.44
C ARG A 29 34.00 1.15 -43.17
N SER A 30 32.98 1.58 -43.90
CA SER A 30 32.27 2.83 -43.61
C SER A 30 31.08 2.54 -42.69
N TYR A 31 30.99 3.26 -41.59
CA TYR A 31 29.82 3.27 -40.72
C TYR A 31 29.09 4.59 -40.88
N ALA A 32 27.77 4.55 -40.93
CA ALA A 32 26.92 5.73 -41.09
C ALA A 32 25.76 5.70 -40.10
N LEU A 33 25.32 6.87 -39.64
CA LEU A 33 24.12 7.03 -38.83
C LEU A 33 23.37 8.30 -39.23
N ILE A 34 22.05 8.20 -39.17
CA ILE A 34 21.11 9.30 -39.33
C ILE A 34 20.01 9.14 -38.27
N GLY A 35 19.60 10.25 -37.66
CA GLY A 35 18.72 10.26 -36.49
C GLY A 35 19.40 9.73 -35.22
N ASN A 36 18.60 9.21 -34.29
CA ASN A 36 19.06 8.50 -33.10
C ASN A 36 18.64 7.03 -33.20
N PRO A 37 19.31 6.21 -34.05
CA PRO A 37 18.98 4.80 -34.15
C PRO A 37 19.18 4.10 -32.80
N ASN A 38 18.40 3.05 -32.56
CA ASN A 38 18.43 2.26 -31.34
C ASN A 38 18.71 0.79 -31.67
N LEU A 39 19.90 0.32 -31.31
CA LEU A 39 20.30 -1.08 -31.53
C LEU A 39 19.61 -2.06 -30.57
N GLY A 40 19.03 -1.56 -29.47
CA GLY A 40 18.22 -2.34 -28.55
C GLY A 40 16.84 -2.69 -29.11
N GLU A 41 16.36 -1.99 -30.14
CA GLU A 41 15.07 -2.24 -30.77
C GLU A 41 15.17 -2.11 -32.31
N VAL A 42 15.69 -3.16 -32.96
CA VAL A 42 15.77 -3.23 -34.43
C VAL A 42 14.48 -3.83 -35.00
N ARG A 43 13.68 -2.99 -35.69
CA ARG A 43 12.41 -3.41 -36.31
C ARG A 43 12.54 -3.86 -37.75
N GLY A 44 13.59 -3.45 -38.44
CA GLY A 44 13.81 -3.76 -39.85
C GLY A 44 15.29 -3.73 -40.16
N MET A 45 15.70 -4.64 -41.05
CA MET A 45 17.05 -4.71 -41.58
C MET A 45 16.95 -4.65 -43.09
N LEU A 46 17.74 -3.78 -43.71
CA LEU A 46 17.87 -3.70 -45.16
C LEU A 46 19.28 -4.14 -45.53
N LEU A 47 19.36 -5.12 -46.42
CA LEU A 47 20.58 -5.53 -47.06
C LEU A 47 20.49 -5.15 -48.53
N SER A 48 21.41 -4.30 -49.00
CA SER A 48 21.37 -3.73 -50.34
C SER A 48 22.78 -3.60 -50.91
N VAL A 49 22.85 -3.49 -52.23
CA VAL A 49 24.09 -3.35 -52.99
C VAL A 49 24.04 -2.00 -53.69
N GLU A 50 25.05 -1.18 -53.46
CA GLU A 50 25.23 0.11 -54.13
C GLU A 50 26.37 0.01 -55.13
N ASN A 51 26.14 0.45 -56.37
CA ASN A 51 27.20 0.64 -57.35
C ASN A 51 27.82 2.03 -57.14
N SER A 52 29.04 2.07 -56.59
CA SER A 52 29.79 3.32 -56.35
C SER A 52 30.42 3.92 -57.62
N THR A 53 30.29 3.24 -58.77
CA THR A 53 30.83 3.69 -60.06
C THR A 53 29.74 4.22 -60.99
N LYS A 54 30.13 5.09 -61.94
CA LYS A 54 29.21 5.61 -62.97
C LYS A 54 28.93 4.61 -64.10
N ASN A 55 29.67 3.51 -64.15
CA ASN A 55 29.53 2.52 -65.21
C ASN A 55 28.54 1.43 -64.79
N PRO A 56 27.73 0.89 -65.73
CA PRO A 56 26.90 -0.27 -65.45
C PRO A 56 27.76 -1.45 -64.99
N VAL A 57 27.42 -2.02 -63.84
CA VAL A 57 28.08 -3.22 -63.29
C VAL A 57 27.08 -4.38 -63.30
N SER A 58 27.50 -5.51 -63.86
CA SER A 58 26.78 -6.78 -63.76
C SER A 58 27.46 -7.62 -62.71
N ALA A 59 26.76 -7.95 -61.63
CA ALA A 59 27.30 -8.73 -60.52
C ALA A 59 26.26 -9.70 -59.97
N GLU A 60 26.74 -10.87 -59.53
CA GLU A 60 25.96 -11.86 -58.81
C GLU A 60 26.42 -11.87 -57.36
N ILE A 61 25.54 -11.53 -56.43
CA ILE A 61 25.88 -11.31 -55.02
C ILE A 61 24.99 -12.19 -54.16
N TRP A 62 25.65 -13.03 -53.36
CA TRP A 62 25.00 -13.98 -52.47
C TRP A 62 25.22 -13.56 -51.03
N PHE A 63 24.14 -13.47 -50.27
CA PHE A 63 24.18 -13.27 -48.83
C PHE A 63 23.82 -14.60 -48.17
N ASN A 64 24.73 -15.12 -47.35
CA ASN A 64 24.56 -16.44 -46.75
C ASN A 64 23.93 -16.38 -45.36
N GLU A 65 24.65 -15.82 -44.39
CA GLU A 65 24.23 -15.83 -42.99
C GLU A 65 24.32 -14.43 -42.37
N LEU A 66 23.23 -14.02 -41.72
CA LEU A 66 23.22 -12.89 -40.81
C LEU A 66 23.02 -13.42 -39.39
N ARG A 67 24.10 -13.44 -38.62
CA ARG A 67 24.06 -13.84 -37.21
C ARG A 67 24.71 -12.80 -36.33
N PHE A 68 24.27 -12.76 -35.08
CA PHE A 68 25.00 -12.04 -34.05
C PHE A 68 26.26 -12.84 -33.68
N SER A 69 27.41 -12.18 -33.61
CA SER A 69 28.67 -12.79 -33.21
C SER A 69 29.03 -12.35 -31.80
N ASN A 70 29.59 -13.26 -30.99
CA ASN A 70 30.13 -13.01 -29.65
C ASN A 70 29.08 -12.40 -28.70
N MET A 71 28.20 -13.24 -28.17
CA MET A 71 27.32 -12.83 -27.07
C MET A 71 28.17 -12.46 -25.85
N ASP A 72 27.83 -11.36 -25.17
CA ASP A 72 28.58 -10.90 -23.99
C ASP A 72 28.29 -11.84 -22.81
N GLU A 73 29.21 -12.76 -22.53
CA GLU A 73 29.10 -13.78 -21.47
C GLU A 73 29.65 -13.29 -20.12
N LYS A 74 29.41 -12.03 -19.77
CA LYS A 74 29.84 -11.50 -18.47
C LYS A 74 29.06 -12.16 -17.33
N GLY A 75 29.80 -12.76 -16.42
CA GLY A 75 29.24 -13.25 -15.16
C GLY A 75 28.76 -12.10 -14.29
N GLY A 76 27.73 -12.36 -13.49
CA GLY A 76 27.30 -11.47 -12.42
C GLY A 76 27.54 -12.11 -11.06
N TRP A 77 27.57 -11.28 -10.03
CA TRP A 77 27.62 -11.68 -8.63
C TRP A 77 26.34 -11.24 -7.92
N ALA A 78 26.00 -11.97 -6.85
CA ALA A 78 25.01 -11.55 -5.88
C ALA A 78 25.55 -11.77 -4.46
N ALA A 79 25.24 -10.85 -3.57
CA ALA A 79 25.55 -10.94 -2.16
C ALA A 79 24.29 -10.64 -1.34
N VAL A 80 24.09 -11.42 -0.28
CA VAL A 80 23.05 -11.19 0.72
C VAL A 80 23.69 -11.15 2.10
N GLY A 81 23.38 -10.10 2.85
CA GLY A 81 23.75 -9.97 4.25
C GLY A 81 22.49 -9.81 5.09
N ARG A 82 22.42 -10.51 6.22
CA ARG A 82 21.32 -10.38 7.17
C ARG A 82 21.84 -10.49 8.59
N VAL A 83 21.38 -9.59 9.45
CA VAL A 83 21.68 -9.55 10.88
C VAL A 83 20.36 -9.48 11.63
N ASP A 84 20.15 -10.43 12.55
CA ASP A 84 18.99 -10.45 13.45
C ASP A 84 19.48 -10.31 14.90
N LEU A 85 19.00 -9.27 15.58
CA LEU A 85 19.31 -8.97 16.97
C LEU A 85 18.04 -9.15 17.79
N LYS A 86 18.09 -10.00 18.84
CA LYS A 86 16.98 -10.20 19.78
C LYS A 86 17.31 -9.55 21.12
N LEU A 87 16.48 -8.61 21.54
CA LEU A 87 16.63 -7.86 22.80
C LEU A 87 15.82 -8.53 23.92
N ALA A 88 16.09 -9.81 24.17
CA ALA A 88 15.35 -10.65 25.13
C ALA A 88 13.82 -10.49 24.98
N ASP A 89 13.18 -9.90 25.98
CA ASP A 89 11.74 -9.65 26.06
C ASP A 89 11.33 -8.33 25.38
N LEU A 90 12.25 -7.38 25.17
CA LEU A 90 11.93 -6.04 24.66
C LEU A 90 11.54 -6.05 23.19
N GLY A 91 12.16 -6.91 22.37
CA GLY A 91 11.88 -6.93 20.93
C GLY A 91 12.99 -7.54 20.08
N SER A 92 12.93 -7.25 18.77
CA SER A 92 13.94 -7.65 17.80
C SER A 92 14.22 -6.54 16.78
N ILE A 93 15.44 -6.53 16.26
CA ILE A 93 15.88 -5.66 15.17
C ILE A 93 16.47 -6.57 14.09
N THR A 94 16.04 -6.37 12.86
CA THR A 94 16.54 -7.08 11.68
C THR A 94 17.07 -6.05 10.70
N VAL A 95 18.28 -6.30 10.19
CA VAL A 95 18.88 -5.55 9.09
C VAL A 95 19.20 -6.56 7.99
N ALA A 96 18.77 -6.29 6.77
CA ALA A 96 19.09 -7.09 5.61
C ALA A 96 19.51 -6.19 4.45
N GLY A 97 20.43 -6.68 3.64
CA GLY A 97 20.85 -6.03 2.42
C GLY A 97 21.11 -7.06 1.34
N THR A 98 20.70 -6.76 0.12
CA THR A 98 21.06 -7.55 -1.05
C THR A 98 21.70 -6.66 -2.09
N ALA A 99 22.67 -7.21 -2.80
CA ALA A 99 23.26 -6.57 -3.95
C ALA A 99 23.41 -7.61 -5.05
N LYS A 100 22.87 -7.32 -6.22
CA LYS A 100 22.91 -8.16 -7.41
C LYS A 100 23.40 -7.30 -8.55
N SER A 101 24.39 -7.80 -9.28
CA SER A 101 24.92 -7.09 -10.45
C SER A 101 24.24 -7.52 -11.76
N LYS A 102 24.36 -6.69 -12.78
CA LYS A 102 24.11 -7.05 -14.18
C LYS A 102 24.83 -8.34 -14.56
N GLY A 103 24.19 -9.18 -15.37
CA GLY A 103 24.63 -10.52 -15.74
C GLY A 103 24.27 -11.63 -14.75
N PHE A 104 23.84 -11.32 -13.51
CA PHE A 104 23.44 -12.37 -12.56
C PHE A 104 22.08 -12.97 -12.91
N GLY A 105 22.02 -14.29 -12.96
CA GLY A 105 20.80 -15.07 -13.20
C GLY A 105 20.90 -16.47 -12.59
N THR A 106 19.80 -17.22 -12.59
CA THR A 106 19.82 -18.64 -12.22
C THR A 106 20.40 -19.49 -13.36
N LEU A 107 20.81 -20.74 -13.06
CA LEU A 107 21.42 -21.65 -14.06
C LEU A 107 20.52 -21.90 -15.27
N GLU A 108 19.21 -21.93 -15.07
CA GLU A 108 18.21 -22.18 -16.12
C GLU A 108 17.94 -20.97 -17.02
N GLN A 109 18.40 -19.76 -16.64
CA GLN A 109 18.11 -18.54 -17.38
C GLN A 109 18.98 -18.39 -18.63
N ARG A 110 18.32 -18.14 -19.76
CA ARG A 110 18.99 -17.80 -21.02
C ARG A 110 19.69 -16.45 -20.91
N VAL A 111 20.67 -16.18 -21.78
CA VAL A 111 21.47 -14.94 -21.75
C VAL A 111 20.60 -13.67 -21.77
N ASN A 112 19.50 -13.67 -22.53
CA ASN A 112 18.58 -12.53 -22.61
C ASN A 112 17.67 -12.36 -21.37
N GLU A 113 17.56 -13.38 -20.51
CA GLU A 113 16.73 -13.38 -19.30
C GLU A 113 17.52 -13.01 -18.03
N ARG A 114 18.85 -12.90 -18.15
CA ARG A 114 19.75 -12.47 -17.07
C ARG A 114 19.55 -10.99 -16.76
N SER A 115 19.91 -10.59 -15.54
CA SER A 115 19.76 -9.20 -15.08
C SER A 115 20.49 -8.24 -16.01
N ARG A 116 19.81 -7.20 -16.47
CA ARG A 116 20.43 -6.05 -17.17
C ARG A 116 20.57 -4.84 -16.25
N GLU A 117 20.38 -5.05 -14.96
CA GLU A 117 20.36 -3.99 -13.95
C GLU A 117 21.16 -4.43 -12.72
N ASP A 118 21.80 -3.44 -12.09
CA ASP A 118 22.37 -3.56 -10.76
C ASP A 118 21.29 -3.24 -9.72
N ILE A 119 20.87 -4.24 -8.95
CA ILE A 119 19.82 -4.11 -7.95
C ILE A 119 20.45 -4.14 -6.56
N ARG A 120 20.15 -3.12 -5.76
CA ARG A 120 20.56 -3.03 -4.36
C ARG A 120 19.32 -2.85 -3.49
N THR A 121 19.13 -3.73 -2.52
CA THR A 121 18.09 -3.59 -1.50
C THR A 121 18.73 -3.38 -0.14
N PHE A 122 18.10 -2.53 0.66
CA PHE A 122 18.44 -2.34 2.06
C PHE A 122 17.14 -2.28 2.86
N ASP A 123 17.03 -3.17 3.84
CA ASP A 123 15.85 -3.36 4.66
C ASP A 123 16.25 -3.31 6.13
N PHE A 124 15.55 -2.46 6.89
CA PHE A 124 15.65 -2.34 8.33
C PHE A 124 14.26 -2.53 8.92
N ALA A 125 14.15 -3.38 9.93
CA ALA A 125 12.91 -3.61 10.66
C ALA A 125 13.19 -3.71 12.16
N ALA A 126 12.44 -2.96 12.96
CA ALA A 126 12.48 -3.00 14.41
C ALA A 126 11.07 -3.33 14.94
N ASN A 127 10.97 -4.36 15.75
CA ASN A 127 9.76 -4.75 16.48
C ASN A 127 10.05 -4.60 17.97
N ILE A 128 9.44 -3.61 18.63
CA ILE A 128 9.72 -3.27 20.03
C ILE A 128 8.41 -3.23 20.81
N ASP A 129 8.33 -3.91 21.95
CA ASP A 129 7.26 -3.69 22.93
C ASP A 129 7.69 -2.57 23.89
N ALA A 130 7.40 -1.33 23.49
CA ALA A 130 7.74 -0.14 24.27
C ALA A 130 7.03 -0.11 25.63
N GLY A 131 5.98 -0.91 25.83
CA GLY A 131 5.30 -1.07 27.11
C GLY A 131 6.22 -1.63 28.20
N LYS A 132 7.23 -2.42 27.84
CA LYS A 132 8.20 -3.01 28.77
C LYS A 132 9.23 -2.01 29.31
N LEU A 133 9.36 -0.84 28.68
CA LEU A 133 10.20 0.27 29.18
C LEU A 133 9.50 1.08 30.27
N LEU A 134 8.18 0.90 30.45
CA LEU A 134 7.39 1.56 31.48
C LEU A 134 7.32 0.70 32.76
N PRO A 135 7.04 1.30 33.94
CA PRO A 135 6.85 0.55 35.17
C PRO A 135 5.79 -0.56 35.04
N LYS A 136 6.12 -1.80 35.44
CA LYS A 136 5.24 -2.99 35.32
C LYS A 136 3.84 -2.79 35.92
N LYS A 137 3.71 -1.95 36.96
CA LYS A 137 2.43 -1.64 37.61
C LYS A 137 1.42 -0.93 36.70
N LEU A 138 1.88 -0.21 35.68
CA LEU A 138 1.01 0.49 34.72
C LEU A 138 0.29 -0.50 33.79
N GLY A 139 0.91 -1.66 33.51
CA GLY A 139 0.31 -2.73 32.70
C GLY A 139 -0.04 -2.28 31.27
N ILE A 140 0.76 -1.41 30.65
CA ILE A 140 0.48 -0.91 29.30
C ILE A 140 1.25 -1.75 28.29
N GLN A 141 0.58 -2.22 27.25
CA GLN A 141 1.21 -2.91 26.12
C GLN A 141 1.31 -1.93 24.95
N ILE A 142 2.53 -1.74 24.41
CA ILE A 142 2.77 -0.81 23.30
C ILE A 142 3.64 -1.50 22.24
N PRO A 143 3.06 -2.37 21.38
CA PRO A 143 3.78 -2.99 20.29
C PRO A 143 4.04 -1.95 19.18
N VAL A 144 5.31 -1.70 18.89
CA VAL A 144 5.78 -0.77 17.87
C VAL A 144 6.54 -1.52 16.80
N TYR A 145 6.18 -1.29 15.55
CA TYR A 145 6.95 -1.71 14.38
C TYR A 145 7.46 -0.48 13.64
N ALA A 146 8.75 -0.40 13.38
CA ALA A 146 9.37 0.59 12.52
C ALA A 146 10.13 -0.11 11.40
N GLY A 147 9.93 0.34 10.16
CA GLY A 147 10.54 -0.25 8.99
C GLY A 147 11.09 0.81 8.03
N PHE A 148 12.22 0.52 7.42
CA PHE A 148 12.80 1.29 6.32
C PHE A 148 13.25 0.31 5.25
N SER A 149 12.73 0.44 4.05
CA SER A 149 13.12 -0.35 2.88
C SER A 149 13.52 0.60 1.76
N ARG A 150 14.66 0.34 1.13
CA ARG A 150 15.11 1.07 -0.06
C ARG A 150 15.58 0.08 -1.09
N ILE A 151 15.00 0.15 -2.27
CA ILE A 151 15.40 -0.60 -3.45
C ILE A 151 15.89 0.40 -4.47
N SER A 152 17.08 0.16 -5.01
CA SER A 152 17.69 0.94 -6.07
C SER A 152 18.02 0.00 -7.21
N SER A 153 17.49 0.26 -8.39
CA SER A 153 17.87 -0.40 -9.63
C SER A 153 18.59 0.59 -10.54
N THR A 154 19.77 0.20 -11.01
CA THR A 154 20.56 0.98 -11.97
C THR A 154 20.66 0.18 -13.27
N PRO A 155 20.10 0.68 -14.39
CA PRO A 155 20.14 -0.05 -15.65
C PRO A 155 21.54 -0.03 -16.25
N GLU A 156 21.90 -1.08 -16.99
CA GLU A 156 23.16 -1.16 -17.74
C GLU A 156 23.23 -0.13 -18.87
N TYR A 157 22.09 0.08 -19.54
CA TYR A 157 21.93 1.02 -20.65
C TYR A 157 21.18 2.27 -20.19
N ASP A 158 21.46 3.39 -20.82
CA ASP A 158 20.73 4.62 -20.56
C ASP A 158 19.25 4.44 -20.98
N PRO A 159 18.28 4.83 -20.14
CA PRO A 159 16.87 4.56 -20.41
C PRO A 159 16.28 5.44 -21.53
N TYR A 160 16.97 6.51 -21.93
CA TYR A 160 16.59 7.36 -23.05
C TYR A 160 17.35 6.98 -24.33
N ASP A 161 18.57 6.46 -24.19
CA ASP A 161 19.44 5.94 -25.25
C ASP A 161 19.77 4.47 -25.00
N LEU A 162 18.82 3.56 -25.31
CA LEU A 162 18.89 2.11 -25.00
C LEU A 162 20.07 1.34 -25.64
N ASP A 163 20.90 2.01 -26.44
CA ASP A 163 22.07 1.50 -27.11
C ASP A 163 23.40 1.98 -26.50
N ILE A 164 23.37 2.95 -25.58
CA ILE A 164 24.53 3.53 -24.89
C ILE A 164 24.55 3.03 -23.44
N LYS A 165 25.70 2.55 -22.96
CA LYS A 165 25.85 2.18 -21.55
C LYS A 165 25.77 3.41 -20.66
N LEU A 166 25.08 3.29 -19.53
CA LEU A 166 24.95 4.39 -18.57
C LEU A 166 26.33 4.83 -18.05
N ASP A 167 27.22 3.87 -17.80
CA ASP A 167 28.60 4.13 -17.36
C ASP A 167 29.37 4.98 -18.40
N ASP A 168 29.31 4.62 -19.69
CA ASP A 168 29.97 5.37 -20.78
C ASP A 168 29.43 6.81 -20.88
N LYS A 169 28.11 6.99 -20.71
CA LYS A 169 27.45 8.31 -20.73
C LYS A 169 27.84 9.17 -19.52
N LEU A 170 28.00 8.55 -18.35
CA LEU A 170 28.47 9.22 -17.13
C LEU A 170 29.96 9.59 -17.24
N ASP A 171 30.78 8.78 -17.89
CA ASP A 171 32.20 9.08 -18.10
C ASP A 171 32.41 10.19 -19.12
N ALA A 172 31.58 10.23 -20.17
CA ALA A 172 31.55 11.32 -21.15
C ALA A 172 31.04 12.66 -20.58
N ALA A 173 30.36 12.67 -19.43
CA ALA A 173 29.90 13.90 -18.80
C ALA A 173 31.07 14.64 -18.11
N GLY A 174 31.26 15.93 -18.42
CA GLY A 174 32.41 16.70 -17.93
C GLY A 174 32.35 17.14 -16.46
N ASP A 175 31.15 17.31 -15.88
CA ASP A 175 30.96 17.84 -14.53
C ASP A 175 30.19 16.87 -13.61
N LYS A 176 30.53 16.87 -12.32
CA LYS A 176 29.92 16.04 -11.28
C LYS A 176 28.42 16.31 -11.13
N GLN A 177 27.99 17.57 -11.24
CA GLN A 177 26.57 17.93 -11.13
C GLN A 177 25.74 17.31 -12.25
N VAL A 178 26.29 17.29 -13.47
CA VAL A 178 25.67 16.67 -14.63
C VAL A 178 25.63 15.14 -14.46
N LYS A 179 26.72 14.53 -13.98
CA LYS A 179 26.76 13.08 -13.68
C LYS A 179 25.71 12.67 -12.67
N ASP A 180 25.55 13.43 -11.58
CA ASP A 180 24.57 13.12 -10.54
C ASP A 180 23.13 13.30 -11.05
N SER A 181 22.88 14.27 -11.93
CA SER A 181 21.59 14.41 -12.61
C SER A 181 21.28 13.22 -13.52
N ILE A 182 22.20 12.85 -14.40
CA ILE A 182 22.04 11.70 -15.32
C ILE A 182 21.77 10.42 -14.53
N ARG A 183 22.52 10.19 -13.44
CA ARG A 183 22.33 9.02 -12.59
C ARG A 183 20.96 9.01 -11.91
N ASN A 184 20.55 10.11 -11.31
CA ASN A 184 19.24 10.20 -10.64
C ASN A 184 18.07 10.04 -11.62
N ASP A 185 18.26 10.47 -12.86
CA ASP A 185 17.25 10.35 -13.91
C ASP A 185 17.20 8.94 -14.50
N ALA A 186 18.29 8.19 -14.44
CA ALA A 186 18.36 6.82 -14.96
C ALA A 186 17.94 5.76 -13.94
N GLN A 187 18.15 6.00 -12.63
CA GLN A 187 17.88 5.03 -11.58
C GLN A 187 16.39 4.94 -11.23
N ASP A 188 15.89 3.71 -11.05
CA ASP A 188 14.64 3.45 -10.35
C ASP A 188 14.94 3.28 -8.86
N ILE A 189 14.43 4.18 -8.03
CA ILE A 189 14.59 4.10 -6.59
C ILE A 189 13.21 4.12 -5.95
N THR A 190 12.93 3.11 -5.14
CA THR A 190 11.75 3.06 -4.27
C THR A 190 12.18 3.03 -2.81
N THR A 191 11.66 3.94 -2.01
CA THR A 191 11.89 4.02 -0.56
C THR A 191 10.57 3.93 0.17
N ILE A 192 10.46 3.00 1.11
CA ILE A 192 9.28 2.78 1.94
C ILE A 192 9.67 2.97 3.41
N LYS A 193 8.97 3.86 4.10
CA LYS A 193 9.10 4.10 5.54
C LYS A 193 7.80 3.70 6.21
N THR A 194 7.88 2.82 7.20
CA THR A 194 6.70 2.30 7.90
C THR A 194 6.85 2.52 9.40
N LEU A 195 5.79 2.97 10.05
CA LEU A 195 5.67 3.07 11.49
C LEU A 195 4.27 2.61 11.90
N ASN A 196 4.19 1.54 12.69
CA ASN A 196 2.93 0.97 13.16
C ASN A 196 2.95 0.83 14.69
N PHE A 197 1.85 1.22 15.32
CA PHE A 197 1.49 0.91 16.69
C PHE A 197 0.25 0.02 16.61
N THR A 198 0.34 -1.21 17.08
CA THR A 198 -0.74 -2.18 16.90
C THR A 198 -1.33 -2.54 18.24
N ASN A 199 -2.63 -2.30 18.41
CA ASN A 199 -3.39 -2.72 19.59
C ASN A 199 -2.76 -2.23 20.92
N VAL A 200 -2.38 -0.95 20.95
CA VAL A 200 -1.90 -0.27 22.16
C VAL A 200 -3.04 -0.23 23.16
N LYS A 201 -2.85 -0.88 24.30
CA LYS A 201 -3.92 -1.07 25.30
C LYS A 201 -3.38 -1.22 26.70
N LYS A 202 -4.26 -0.98 27.67
CA LYS A 202 -3.99 -1.27 29.08
C LYS A 202 -4.44 -2.70 29.41
N LEU A 203 -3.48 -3.51 29.86
CA LEU A 203 -3.70 -4.84 30.40
C LEU A 203 -4.33 -4.75 31.80
N LYS A 204 -5.12 -5.76 32.15
CA LYS A 204 -5.72 -5.90 33.47
C LYS A 204 -4.67 -6.46 34.43
N THR A 205 -4.23 -5.65 35.39
CA THR A 205 -3.21 -6.05 36.39
C THR A 205 -3.80 -6.30 37.78
N ASP A 206 -5.03 -5.85 38.04
CA ASP A 206 -5.67 -5.86 39.37
C ASP A 206 -6.73 -6.97 39.56
N GLY A 207 -6.96 -7.80 38.53
CA GLY A 207 -7.95 -8.89 38.56
C GLY A 207 -9.41 -8.42 38.67
N LYS A 208 -9.68 -7.11 38.70
CA LYS A 208 -11.02 -6.56 38.84
C LYS A 208 -11.77 -6.65 37.52
N ARG A 209 -13.09 -6.81 37.61
CA ARG A 209 -13.97 -6.79 36.44
C ARG A 209 -13.90 -5.39 35.79
N PRO A 210 -13.73 -5.29 34.47
CA PRO A 210 -13.75 -4.00 33.79
C PRO A 210 -15.12 -3.35 34.03
N LYS A 211 -15.11 -2.06 34.36
CA LYS A 211 -16.30 -1.23 34.36
C LYS A 211 -16.50 -0.68 32.95
N ILE A 212 -17.68 -0.17 32.66
CA ILE A 212 -17.98 0.39 31.33
C ILE A 212 -17.02 1.55 30.98
N TRP A 213 -16.60 2.36 31.96
CA TRP A 213 -15.63 3.45 31.77
C TRP A 213 -14.15 3.04 31.94
N SER A 214 -13.84 1.75 32.05
CA SER A 214 -12.45 1.31 32.21
C SER A 214 -11.64 1.50 30.92
N LEU A 215 -10.47 2.13 31.03
CA LEU A 215 -9.51 2.28 29.92
C LEU A 215 -8.98 0.92 29.39
N THR A 216 -9.18 -0.17 30.13
CA THR A 216 -8.85 -1.54 29.68
C THR A 216 -9.77 -2.05 28.57
N ASN A 217 -10.88 -1.36 28.31
CA ASN A 217 -11.77 -1.63 27.19
C ASN A 217 -11.35 -0.86 25.92
N LEU A 218 -10.36 0.02 25.99
CA LEU A 218 -9.88 0.81 24.85
C LEU A 218 -8.62 0.20 24.27
N ASP A 219 -8.57 0.13 22.94
CA ASP A 219 -7.37 -0.13 22.18
C ASP A 219 -7.19 0.90 21.06
N PHE A 220 -5.93 1.21 20.81
CA PHE A 220 -5.52 2.18 19.82
C PHE A 220 -4.55 1.53 18.83
N SER A 221 -4.77 1.74 17.54
CA SER A 221 -3.81 1.36 16.51
C SER A 221 -3.53 2.55 15.60
N TYR A 222 -2.27 2.74 15.24
CA TYR A 222 -1.84 3.78 14.32
C TYR A 222 -0.88 3.17 13.31
N SER A 223 -1.04 3.48 12.03
CA SER A 223 -0.18 3.01 10.95
C SER A 223 0.16 4.18 10.05
N TYR A 224 1.44 4.32 9.73
CA TYR A 224 1.96 5.32 8.80
C TYR A 224 2.92 4.64 7.83
N ILE A 225 2.61 4.74 6.54
CA ILE A 225 3.44 4.21 5.46
C ILE A 225 3.69 5.35 4.48
N HIS A 226 4.95 5.62 4.19
CA HIS A 226 5.38 6.62 3.23
C HIS A 226 6.25 5.96 2.17
N THR A 227 5.72 5.88 0.96
CA THR A 227 6.42 5.42 -0.24
C THR A 227 6.85 6.62 -1.06
N GLN A 228 8.12 6.67 -1.42
CA GLN A 228 8.68 7.63 -2.36
C GLN A 228 9.33 6.83 -3.48
N GLN A 229 9.05 7.20 -4.73
CA GLN A 229 9.67 6.57 -5.88
C GLN A 229 10.04 7.61 -6.94
N HIS A 230 11.13 7.38 -7.63
CA HIS A 230 11.44 8.07 -8.88
C HIS A 230 12.09 7.08 -9.85
N ASN A 231 11.90 7.32 -11.14
CA ASN A 231 12.51 6.54 -12.21
C ASN A 231 12.61 7.38 -13.51
N PRO A 232 13.07 6.82 -14.63
CA PRO A 232 13.21 7.57 -15.88
C PRO A 232 11.92 8.15 -16.46
N LEU A 233 10.75 7.63 -16.06
CA LEU A 233 9.45 8.11 -16.54
C LEU A 233 8.75 9.00 -15.51
N ILE A 234 9.05 8.82 -14.22
CA ILE A 234 8.40 9.49 -13.10
C ILE A 234 9.45 10.30 -12.34
N GLU A 235 9.34 11.64 -12.39
CA GLU A 235 10.21 12.55 -11.63
C GLU A 235 10.04 12.34 -10.13
N ASN A 236 8.79 12.22 -9.68
CA ASN A 236 8.48 11.98 -8.27
C ASN A 236 7.12 11.29 -8.12
N TYR A 237 7.11 10.20 -7.39
CA TYR A 237 5.93 9.54 -6.87
C TYR A 237 6.00 9.57 -5.35
N GLU A 238 4.94 10.04 -4.72
CA GLU A 238 4.81 10.13 -3.28
C GLU A 238 3.47 9.55 -2.87
N MET A 239 3.48 8.53 -2.01
CA MET A 239 2.27 7.95 -1.44
C MET A 239 2.40 7.87 0.08
N ARG A 240 1.51 8.56 0.78
CA ARG A 240 1.41 8.56 2.24
C ARG A 240 0.09 7.93 2.63
N ARG A 241 0.14 6.80 3.35
CA ARG A 241 -1.02 6.13 3.94
C ARG A 241 -0.93 6.25 5.45
N THR A 242 -1.95 6.85 6.06
CA THR A 242 -2.09 7.01 7.50
C THR A 242 -3.40 6.37 7.93
N ARG A 243 -3.35 5.47 8.90
CA ARG A 243 -4.54 4.84 9.48
C ARG A 243 -4.53 5.03 10.99
N GLY A 244 -5.60 5.54 11.54
CA GLY A 244 -5.83 5.61 12.98
C GLY A 244 -7.08 4.81 13.31
N VAL A 245 -6.96 3.90 14.28
CA VAL A 245 -8.08 3.10 14.75
C VAL A 245 -8.20 3.27 16.25
N VAL A 246 -9.39 3.64 16.70
CA VAL A 246 -9.77 3.60 18.11
C VAL A 246 -10.86 2.56 18.23
N ALA A 247 -10.66 1.55 19.06
CA ALA A 247 -11.71 0.61 19.39
C ALA A 247 -11.98 0.60 20.89
N TYR A 248 -13.25 0.49 21.21
CA TYR A 248 -13.80 0.29 22.53
C TYR A 248 -14.52 -1.05 22.52
N ASN A 249 -14.19 -1.93 23.45
CA ASN A 249 -14.81 -3.24 23.58
C ASN A 249 -15.07 -3.59 25.04
N TYR A 250 -16.32 -3.48 25.45
CA TYR A 250 -16.79 -3.82 26.78
C TYR A 250 -17.62 -5.11 26.72
N ALA A 251 -17.04 -6.20 27.20
CA ALA A 251 -17.69 -7.52 27.26
C ALA A 251 -17.65 -8.06 28.70
N PRO A 252 -18.56 -7.60 29.58
CA PRO A 252 -18.63 -8.07 30.96
C PRO A 252 -19.32 -9.44 31.04
N GLN A 253 -19.16 -10.11 32.19
CA GLN A 253 -19.97 -11.27 32.51
C GLN A 253 -21.42 -10.83 32.78
N PRO A 254 -22.44 -11.45 32.16
CA PRO A 254 -23.85 -11.10 32.36
C PRO A 254 -24.25 -11.16 33.84
N LYS A 255 -25.09 -10.21 34.28
CA LYS A 255 -25.61 -10.16 35.65
C LYS A 255 -27.12 -10.05 35.64
N TYR A 256 -27.77 -11.15 36.00
CA TYR A 256 -29.21 -11.22 36.09
C TYR A 256 -29.68 -10.80 37.48
N LEU A 257 -30.58 -9.83 37.53
CA LEU A 257 -31.40 -9.50 38.70
C LEU A 257 -32.65 -10.37 38.67
N GLU A 258 -32.89 -11.11 39.76
CA GLU A 258 -34.05 -12.00 39.92
C GLU A 258 -34.94 -11.45 41.05
N PRO A 259 -35.77 -10.41 40.79
CA PRO A 259 -36.47 -9.67 41.85
C PRO A 259 -37.45 -10.51 42.66
N PHE A 260 -38.00 -11.57 42.06
CA PHE A 260 -39.05 -12.41 42.66
C PHE A 260 -38.55 -13.77 43.18
N LYS A 261 -37.23 -13.98 43.23
CA LYS A 261 -36.62 -15.24 43.67
C LYS A 261 -36.99 -15.62 45.12
N GLY A 262 -37.29 -14.63 45.96
CA GLY A 262 -37.66 -14.82 47.36
C GLY A 262 -39.06 -15.40 47.58
N LEU A 263 -39.91 -15.49 46.56
CA LEU A 263 -41.25 -16.06 46.66
C LEU A 263 -41.17 -17.59 46.88
N LYS A 264 -41.53 -18.06 48.08
CA LYS A 264 -41.53 -19.49 48.47
C LYS A 264 -42.71 -20.31 47.90
N SER A 265 -43.32 -19.87 46.80
CA SER A 265 -44.45 -20.59 46.21
C SER A 265 -43.98 -21.78 45.37
N LYS A 266 -44.55 -22.97 45.62
CA LYS A 266 -44.30 -24.20 44.86
C LYS A 266 -45.21 -24.34 43.62
N SER A 267 -46.14 -23.40 43.39
CA SER A 267 -47.08 -23.47 42.27
C SER A 267 -46.37 -23.27 40.93
N LYS A 268 -46.56 -24.21 39.99
CA LYS A 268 -46.00 -24.13 38.63
C LYS A 268 -46.48 -22.88 37.87
N TRP A 269 -47.69 -22.39 38.14
CA TRP A 269 -48.24 -21.18 37.52
C TRP A 269 -47.49 -19.90 37.90
N LEU A 270 -46.88 -19.87 39.08
CA LEU A 270 -46.09 -18.73 39.55
C LEU A 270 -44.62 -18.82 39.13
N ALA A 271 -44.19 -19.90 38.45
CA ALA A 271 -42.80 -20.09 38.02
C ALA A 271 -42.32 -19.02 37.04
N LEU A 272 -43.21 -18.55 36.15
CA LEU A 272 -42.87 -17.51 35.16
C LEU A 272 -42.54 -16.16 35.83
N VAL A 273 -43.32 -15.78 36.85
CA VAL A 273 -43.11 -14.54 37.61
C VAL A 273 -41.96 -14.70 38.61
N ARG A 274 -41.91 -15.81 39.36
CA ARG A 274 -40.86 -16.09 40.34
C ARG A 274 -39.47 -16.13 39.70
N ASP A 275 -39.35 -16.75 38.54
CA ASP A 275 -38.08 -16.96 37.85
C ASP A 275 -37.84 -15.90 36.75
N PHE A 276 -38.57 -14.79 36.81
CA PHE A 276 -38.30 -13.61 35.98
C PHE A 276 -36.91 -13.08 36.32
N ASN A 277 -36.15 -12.81 35.27
CA ASN A 277 -34.77 -12.37 35.38
C ASN A 277 -34.54 -11.25 34.38
N PHE A 278 -33.79 -10.25 34.80
CA PHE A 278 -33.45 -9.10 33.97
C PHE A 278 -31.96 -8.80 34.07
N ASN A 279 -31.28 -8.77 32.94
CA ASN A 279 -29.89 -8.40 32.85
C ASN A 279 -29.78 -6.91 32.52
N TYR A 280 -29.27 -6.13 33.47
CA TYR A 280 -29.12 -4.68 33.30
C TYR A 280 -27.80 -4.29 32.64
N VAL A 281 -26.93 -5.26 32.33
CA VAL A 281 -25.62 -5.02 31.70
C VAL A 281 -25.60 -5.68 30.32
N PRO A 282 -25.18 -4.97 29.25
CA PRO A 282 -25.04 -5.61 27.94
C PRO A 282 -23.99 -6.72 27.99
N SER A 283 -24.20 -7.77 27.20
CA SER A 283 -23.23 -8.86 27.04
C SER A 283 -21.98 -8.39 26.30
N GLN A 284 -22.17 -7.50 25.32
CA GLN A 284 -21.10 -6.85 24.58
C GLN A 284 -21.54 -5.45 24.14
N LEU A 285 -20.67 -4.47 24.33
CA LEU A 285 -20.78 -3.14 23.76
C LEU A 285 -19.44 -2.81 23.10
N SER A 286 -19.42 -2.75 21.77
CA SER A 286 -18.23 -2.42 21.00
C SER A 286 -18.48 -1.23 20.09
N PHE A 287 -17.51 -0.34 20.04
CA PHE A 287 -17.47 0.78 19.10
C PHE A 287 -16.08 0.83 18.48
N ARG A 288 -15.97 0.92 17.17
CA ARG A 288 -14.70 1.07 16.46
C ARG A 288 -14.78 2.23 15.49
N ALA A 289 -13.85 3.16 15.61
CA ALA A 289 -13.63 4.27 14.69
C ALA A 289 -12.35 3.99 13.90
N ASP A 290 -12.46 3.89 12.59
CA ASP A 290 -11.36 3.61 11.66
C ASP A 290 -11.22 4.76 10.67
N VAL A 291 -10.13 5.51 10.82
CA VAL A 291 -9.81 6.66 9.99
C VAL A 291 -8.66 6.26 9.09
N PHE A 292 -8.86 6.33 7.78
CA PHE A 292 -7.82 6.01 6.79
C PHE A 292 -7.66 7.15 5.81
N ARG A 293 -6.43 7.67 5.70
CA ARG A 293 -6.06 8.73 4.77
C ARG A 293 -4.90 8.30 3.88
N GLN A 294 -5.11 8.30 2.58
CA GLN A 294 -4.12 8.13 1.54
C GLN A 294 -3.99 9.43 0.75
N PHE A 295 -2.75 9.91 0.63
CA PHE A 295 -2.38 10.98 -0.26
C PHE A 295 -1.29 10.47 -1.20
N GLY A 296 -1.63 10.34 -2.47
CA GLY A 296 -0.75 10.03 -3.59
C GLY A 296 -0.54 11.28 -4.45
N ALA A 297 0.70 11.51 -4.87
CA ALA A 297 1.05 12.53 -5.86
C ALA A 297 2.06 11.94 -6.85
N THR A 298 1.77 12.05 -8.13
CA THR A 298 2.64 11.55 -9.20
C THR A 298 2.98 12.69 -10.16
N ARG A 299 4.27 12.88 -10.41
CA ARG A 299 4.77 13.80 -11.42
C ARG A 299 5.50 13.02 -12.52
N PRO A 300 4.97 13.00 -13.76
CA PRO A 300 5.71 12.49 -14.90
C PRO A 300 6.96 13.34 -15.16
N ARG A 301 8.04 12.70 -15.59
CA ARG A 301 9.27 13.38 -15.95
C ARG A 301 9.15 14.04 -17.32
N ASN A 302 9.63 15.28 -17.44
CA ASN A 302 9.75 15.94 -18.75
C ASN A 302 11.03 15.47 -19.45
N VAL A 303 10.89 14.59 -20.44
CA VAL A 303 11.98 14.04 -21.25
C VAL A 303 12.28 14.87 -22.51
N GLY A 304 11.41 15.83 -22.86
CA GLY A 304 11.52 16.64 -24.08
C GLY A 304 12.39 17.90 -23.96
N GLY A 305 12.96 18.15 -22.77
CA GLY A 305 13.74 19.34 -22.47
C GLY A 305 12.90 20.59 -22.14
N GLY A 306 13.60 21.66 -21.73
CA GLY A 306 13.00 22.94 -21.33
C GLY A 306 12.68 23.06 -19.83
N PRO A 307 12.41 24.27 -19.31
CA PRO A 307 12.18 24.53 -17.87
C PRO A 307 10.80 24.09 -17.37
N TYR A 308 9.93 23.56 -18.25
CA TYR A 308 8.56 23.24 -17.92
C TYR A 308 8.45 21.95 -17.12
N LYS A 309 7.73 21.99 -15.99
CA LYS A 309 7.40 20.82 -15.17
C LYS A 309 5.98 20.40 -15.45
N ILE A 310 5.79 19.11 -15.73
CA ILE A 310 4.47 18.53 -15.91
C ILE A 310 3.72 18.63 -14.55
N PRO A 311 2.45 19.07 -14.53
CA PRO A 311 1.69 19.18 -13.28
C PRO A 311 1.53 17.81 -12.61
N GLU A 312 1.46 17.82 -11.27
CA GLU A 312 1.20 16.62 -10.50
C GLU A 312 -0.24 16.13 -10.68
N THR A 313 -0.42 14.81 -10.74
CA THR A 313 -1.71 14.16 -10.55
C THR A 313 -1.82 13.67 -9.11
N TYR A 314 -3.05 13.68 -8.56
CA TYR A 314 -3.29 13.37 -7.16
C TYR A 314 -4.25 12.20 -7.00
N ASP A 315 -3.91 11.26 -6.13
CA ASP A 315 -4.76 10.17 -5.68
C ASP A 315 -5.08 10.36 -4.20
N LYS A 316 -6.34 10.67 -3.87
CA LYS A 316 -6.76 11.01 -2.52
C LYS A 316 -7.91 10.15 -2.03
N TYR A 317 -7.65 9.45 -0.94
CA TYR A 317 -8.64 8.59 -0.30
C TYR A 317 -8.66 8.87 1.20
N PHE A 318 -9.70 9.54 1.70
CA PHE A 318 -9.83 9.86 3.12
C PHE A 318 -11.19 9.37 3.63
N THR A 319 -11.19 8.25 4.35
CA THR A 319 -12.40 7.61 4.89
C THR A 319 -12.42 7.63 6.41
N PHE A 320 -13.64 7.59 6.93
CA PHE A 320 -13.92 7.47 8.35
C PHE A 320 -15.09 6.50 8.56
N ASP A 321 -14.72 5.26 8.85
CA ASP A 321 -15.64 4.16 9.06
C ASP A 321 -15.89 3.96 10.56
N ARG A 322 -17.16 3.76 10.94
CA ARG A 322 -17.58 3.55 12.32
C ARG A 322 -18.40 2.28 12.42
N TYR A 323 -18.03 1.41 13.35
CA TYR A 323 -18.69 0.14 13.60
C TYR A 323 -19.26 0.13 15.01
N TYR A 324 -20.49 -0.33 15.13
CA TYR A 324 -21.24 -0.42 16.37
C TYR A 324 -21.70 -1.86 16.54
N ILE A 325 -21.47 -2.44 17.71
CA ILE A 325 -21.96 -3.76 18.09
C ILE A 325 -22.53 -3.65 19.50
N LEU A 326 -23.80 -4.00 19.65
CA LEU A 326 -24.47 -4.13 20.93
C LEU A 326 -25.13 -5.50 20.98
N GLN A 327 -24.64 -6.35 21.89
CA GLN A 327 -25.30 -7.62 22.20
C GLN A 327 -25.82 -7.54 23.62
N TRP A 328 -27.12 -7.77 23.79
CA TRP A 328 -27.77 -7.69 25.08
C TRP A 328 -28.75 -8.83 25.28
N ASN A 329 -28.35 -9.77 26.14
CA ASN A 329 -29.27 -10.77 26.68
C ASN A 329 -30.11 -10.13 27.79
N LEU A 330 -31.18 -9.41 27.44
CA LEU A 330 -32.06 -8.70 28.38
C LEU A 330 -32.63 -9.64 29.45
N THR A 331 -32.96 -10.86 29.06
CA THR A 331 -33.34 -11.95 29.97
C THR A 331 -32.67 -13.24 29.46
N ARG A 332 -32.77 -14.34 30.21
CA ARG A 332 -32.35 -15.68 29.74
C ARG A 332 -33.15 -16.15 28.53
N SER A 333 -34.33 -15.57 28.29
CA SER A 333 -35.21 -15.91 27.17
C SER A 333 -35.17 -14.89 26.03
N LEU A 334 -34.69 -13.65 26.25
CA LEU A 334 -34.69 -12.58 25.27
C LEU A 334 -33.27 -12.06 25.02
N SER A 335 -32.79 -12.21 23.79
CA SER A 335 -31.54 -11.62 23.32
C SER A 335 -31.79 -10.60 22.21
N ILE A 336 -31.03 -9.52 22.25
CA ILE A 336 -31.01 -8.46 21.23
C ILE A 336 -29.58 -8.33 20.72
N ASP A 337 -29.41 -8.48 19.42
CA ASP A 337 -28.15 -8.25 18.72
C ASP A 337 -28.35 -7.10 17.72
N PHE A 338 -27.64 -6.00 17.95
CA PHE A 338 -27.64 -4.83 17.09
C PHE A 338 -26.24 -4.61 16.53
N THR A 339 -26.15 -4.51 15.21
CA THR A 339 -24.92 -4.12 14.52
C THR A 339 -25.20 -2.95 13.59
N ALA A 340 -24.26 -2.01 13.52
CA ALA A 340 -24.34 -0.93 12.55
C ALA A 340 -22.95 -0.57 12.01
N THR A 341 -22.90 -0.20 10.74
CA THR A 341 -21.72 0.29 10.03
C THR A 341 -22.06 1.63 9.39
N ASN A 342 -21.26 2.65 9.67
CA ASN A 342 -21.36 3.96 9.06
C ASN A 342 -20.06 4.28 8.32
N ASN A 343 -20.11 4.25 7.00
CA ASN A 343 -19.00 4.65 6.14
C ASN A 343 -19.15 6.12 5.77
N ALA A 344 -18.07 6.89 5.95
CA ALA A 344 -18.01 8.27 5.51
C ALA A 344 -16.72 8.56 4.75
N ARG A 345 -16.80 9.58 3.89
CA ARG A 345 -15.66 10.16 3.20
C ARG A 345 -15.43 11.58 3.69
N ILE A 346 -14.19 11.93 3.97
CA ILE A 346 -13.80 13.28 4.34
C ILE A 346 -13.37 13.98 3.06
N ASP A 347 -14.13 15.00 2.67
CA ASP A 347 -13.86 15.74 1.45
C ASP A 347 -12.62 16.62 1.64
N GLU A 348 -11.66 16.51 0.72
CA GLU A 348 -10.42 17.29 0.71
C GLU A 348 -10.38 18.23 -0.52
N PRO A 349 -9.82 19.44 -0.39
CA PRO A 349 -9.64 20.34 -1.52
C PRO A 349 -8.62 19.79 -2.53
N TYR A 350 -8.66 20.30 -3.75
CA TYR A 350 -7.77 19.87 -4.83
C TYR A 350 -6.28 20.19 -4.54
N GLY A 351 -5.40 19.30 -5.01
CA GLY A 351 -3.95 19.46 -4.94
C GLY A 351 -3.34 19.26 -3.56
N ARG A 352 -2.08 19.68 -3.37
CA ARG A 352 -1.43 19.64 -2.04
C ARG A 352 -2.15 20.55 -1.03
N ILE A 353 -2.11 20.15 0.25
CA ILE A 353 -2.76 20.84 1.38
C ILE A 353 -1.75 21.80 2.04
N ASP A 354 -1.30 22.79 1.29
CA ASP A 354 -0.17 23.66 1.71
C ASP A 354 -0.64 24.96 2.36
N THR A 355 -1.83 25.46 2.00
CA THR A 355 -2.41 26.69 2.55
C THR A 355 -3.23 26.41 3.81
N ASP A 356 -3.28 27.37 4.72
CA ASP A 356 -4.00 27.21 5.99
C ASP A 356 -5.51 27.06 5.78
N VAL A 357 -6.08 27.77 4.80
CA VAL A 357 -7.49 27.60 4.40
C VAL A 357 -7.79 26.14 3.99
N LYS A 358 -6.88 25.48 3.28
CA LYS A 358 -7.06 24.07 2.89
C LYS A 358 -6.94 23.15 4.11
N LYS A 359 -5.99 23.42 5.02
CA LYS A 359 -5.83 22.64 6.28
C LYS A 359 -7.07 22.76 7.16
N ASP A 360 -7.62 23.97 7.30
CA ASP A 360 -8.82 24.25 8.09
C ASP A 360 -10.05 23.57 7.49
N SER A 361 -10.18 23.56 6.17
CA SER A 361 -11.24 22.83 5.47
C SER A 361 -11.19 21.33 5.78
N VAL A 362 -10.02 20.70 5.66
CA VAL A 362 -9.83 19.28 5.98
C VAL A 362 -10.12 19.00 7.45
N ARG A 363 -9.62 19.84 8.36
CA ARG A 363 -9.87 19.71 9.81
C ARG A 363 -11.36 19.85 10.15
N SER A 364 -12.04 20.82 9.57
CA SER A 364 -13.48 21.03 9.75
C SER A 364 -14.28 19.83 9.25
N ASN A 365 -13.96 19.32 8.06
CA ASN A 365 -14.63 18.15 7.48
C ASN A 365 -14.37 16.88 8.30
N PHE A 366 -13.15 16.72 8.83
CA PHE A 366 -12.81 15.63 9.74
C PHE A 366 -13.60 15.69 11.06
N LEU A 367 -13.65 16.86 11.72
CA LEU A 367 -14.36 17.04 12.98
C LEU A 367 -15.88 16.89 12.84
N LYS A 368 -16.44 17.19 11.67
CA LYS A 368 -17.85 16.93 11.33
C LYS A 368 -18.15 15.44 11.08
N GLY A 369 -17.14 14.56 11.09
CA GLY A 369 -17.30 13.12 10.82
C GLY A 369 -17.35 12.76 9.34
N GLY A 370 -17.00 13.70 8.46
CA GLY A 370 -17.09 13.54 7.01
C GLY A 370 -18.53 13.49 6.51
N ARG A 371 -18.66 13.22 5.21
CA ARG A 371 -19.94 12.99 4.54
C ARG A 371 -20.21 11.49 4.48
N ASN A 372 -21.29 11.04 5.11
CA ASN A 372 -21.67 9.63 5.08
C ASN A 372 -21.93 9.19 3.63
N THR A 373 -21.38 8.04 3.25
CA THR A 373 -21.58 7.40 1.95
C THR A 373 -22.50 6.20 2.07
N GLN A 374 -22.46 5.50 3.20
CA GLN A 374 -23.32 4.35 3.47
C GLN A 374 -23.57 4.23 4.98
N TYR A 375 -24.79 3.85 5.34
CA TYR A 375 -25.14 3.43 6.68
C TYR A 375 -25.97 2.15 6.62
N ALA A 376 -25.47 1.07 7.22
CA ALA A 376 -26.17 -0.20 7.31
C ALA A 376 -26.34 -0.60 8.77
N GLN A 377 -27.53 -1.03 9.16
CA GLN A 377 -27.81 -1.59 10.48
C GLN A 377 -28.61 -2.87 10.38
N GLN A 378 -28.44 -3.73 11.38
CA GLN A 378 -29.20 -4.95 11.55
C GLN A 378 -29.55 -5.10 13.02
N LEU A 379 -30.82 -5.42 13.29
CA LEU A 379 -31.32 -5.75 14.61
C LEU A 379 -31.92 -7.15 14.54
N ILE A 380 -31.45 -8.04 15.40
CA ILE A 380 -31.97 -9.39 15.58
C ILE A 380 -32.45 -9.49 17.02
N ALA A 381 -33.75 -9.69 17.22
CA ALA A 381 -34.34 -9.99 18.51
C ALA A 381 -34.78 -11.46 18.52
N THR A 382 -34.21 -12.26 19.42
CA THR A 382 -34.59 -13.65 19.62
C THR A 382 -35.28 -13.84 20.96
N TYR A 383 -36.49 -14.36 20.95
CA TYR A 383 -37.27 -14.71 22.14
C TYR A 383 -37.52 -16.22 22.19
N ASN A 384 -36.82 -16.89 23.11
CA ASN A 384 -37.04 -18.28 23.48
C ASN A 384 -38.12 -18.31 24.56
N VAL A 385 -39.37 -18.56 24.17
CA VAL A 385 -40.48 -18.58 25.12
C VAL A 385 -40.22 -19.69 26.13
N PRO A 386 -40.22 -19.41 27.45
CA PRO A 386 -39.91 -20.41 28.47
C PRO A 386 -41.11 -21.33 28.69
N MET A 387 -41.46 -22.12 27.68
CA MET A 387 -42.62 -23.02 27.68
C MET A 387 -42.58 -24.03 28.83
N GLN A 388 -41.38 -24.41 29.29
CA GLN A 388 -41.20 -25.28 30.47
C GLN A 388 -41.74 -24.66 31.78
N LYS A 389 -41.98 -23.34 31.81
CA LYS A 389 -42.54 -22.63 32.95
C LYS A 389 -44.06 -22.44 32.86
N ILE A 390 -44.68 -22.78 31.73
CA ILE A 390 -46.12 -22.73 31.54
C ILE A 390 -46.64 -24.16 31.77
N PRO A 391 -47.47 -24.43 32.79
CA PRO A 391 -48.14 -25.72 32.92
C PRO A 391 -48.81 -26.09 31.59
N PHE A 392 -49.01 -27.36 31.24
CA PHE A 392 -49.61 -27.84 29.98
C PHE A 392 -48.83 -27.60 28.65
N LEU A 393 -47.80 -26.73 28.61
CA LEU A 393 -46.97 -26.49 27.41
C LEU A 393 -45.50 -26.90 27.58
N ASP A 394 -45.14 -27.54 28.69
CA ASP A 394 -43.75 -27.88 29.05
C ASP A 394 -43.05 -28.84 28.07
N TRP A 395 -43.82 -29.61 27.31
CA TRP A 395 -43.36 -30.50 26.24
C TRP A 395 -43.05 -29.79 24.92
N THR A 396 -43.45 -28.52 24.78
CA THR A 396 -43.23 -27.73 23.55
C THR A 396 -41.99 -26.85 23.64
N THR A 397 -41.42 -26.51 22.49
CA THR A 397 -40.41 -25.45 22.39
C THR A 397 -40.90 -24.42 21.39
N LEU A 398 -40.86 -23.14 21.77
CA LEU A 398 -41.22 -22.04 20.90
C LEU A 398 -40.09 -21.01 20.91
N ARG A 399 -39.54 -20.76 19.72
CA ARG A 399 -38.52 -19.74 19.49
C ARG A 399 -39.03 -18.78 18.42
N GLY A 400 -39.18 -17.52 18.79
CA GLY A 400 -39.42 -16.43 17.84
C GLY A 400 -38.13 -15.68 17.56
N THR A 401 -37.87 -15.38 16.29
CA THR A 401 -36.78 -14.50 15.88
C THR A 401 -37.34 -13.41 14.98
N TYR A 402 -37.04 -12.16 15.30
CA TYR A 402 -37.37 -11.00 14.50
C TYR A 402 -36.07 -10.37 14.01
N THR A 403 -35.91 -10.25 12.70
CA THR A 403 -34.75 -9.64 12.05
C THR A 403 -35.23 -8.47 11.23
N THR A 404 -34.62 -7.30 11.45
CA THR A 404 -34.82 -6.12 10.61
C THR A 404 -33.47 -5.58 10.17
N GLN A 405 -33.42 -5.14 8.92
CA GLN A 405 -32.25 -4.52 8.33
C GLN A 405 -32.64 -3.10 7.87
N TYR A 406 -31.65 -2.24 7.78
CA TYR A 406 -31.83 -0.93 7.17
C TYR A 406 -30.50 -0.52 6.55
N ASN A 407 -30.54 -0.11 5.30
CA ASN A 407 -29.39 0.31 4.53
C ASN A 407 -29.72 1.62 3.81
N TRP A 408 -28.90 2.62 4.04
CA TRP A 408 -28.94 3.91 3.38
C TRP A 408 -27.66 4.08 2.58
N LEU A 409 -27.82 4.38 1.29
CA LEU A 409 -26.72 4.61 0.37
C LEU A 409 -26.82 6.03 -0.20
N ALA A 410 -25.74 6.79 -0.05
CA ALA A 410 -25.67 8.14 -0.58
C ALA A 410 -25.62 8.13 -2.11
N ALA A 411 -26.30 9.08 -2.75
CA ALA A 411 -26.18 9.31 -4.17
C ALA A 411 -24.73 9.64 -4.58
N SER A 412 -24.34 9.25 -5.80
CA SER A 412 -23.09 9.72 -6.39
C SER A 412 -23.06 11.25 -6.41
N LEU A 413 -21.89 11.85 -6.20
CA LEU A 413 -21.72 13.31 -6.28
C LEU A 413 -22.12 13.87 -7.66
N LEU A 414 -22.07 13.04 -8.71
CA LEU A 414 -22.47 13.40 -10.08
C LEU A 414 -24.00 13.42 -10.27
N ALA A 415 -24.75 12.74 -9.39
CA ALA A 415 -26.19 12.51 -9.54
C ALA A 415 -26.96 12.80 -8.24
N LYS A 416 -26.55 13.83 -7.49
CA LYS A 416 -27.19 14.22 -6.21
C LYS A 416 -28.71 14.45 -6.35
N SER A 417 -29.16 14.90 -7.52
CA SER A 417 -30.57 15.17 -7.81
C SER A 417 -31.45 13.91 -7.81
N LEU A 418 -30.87 12.72 -8.01
CA LEU A 418 -31.62 11.46 -8.03
C LEU A 418 -31.99 10.95 -6.62
N GLY A 419 -31.50 11.60 -5.56
CA GLY A 419 -31.77 11.22 -4.18
C GLY A 419 -30.96 10.02 -3.70
N ASN A 420 -31.05 9.74 -2.40
CA ASN A 420 -30.36 8.61 -1.76
C ASN A 420 -31.23 7.36 -1.82
N THR A 421 -30.61 6.18 -1.85
CA THR A 421 -31.35 4.91 -1.89
C THR A 421 -31.50 4.32 -0.50
N LEU A 422 -32.68 3.77 -0.23
CA LEU A 422 -33.04 3.12 1.03
C LEU A 422 -33.44 1.67 0.76
N TYR A 423 -32.92 0.76 1.56
CA TYR A 423 -33.31 -0.65 1.60
C TYR A 423 -33.61 -1.04 3.05
N SER A 424 -34.63 -1.86 3.27
CA SER A 424 -35.06 -2.31 4.60
C SER A 424 -35.37 -3.80 4.62
#